data_AF-A0A0K8P7D0-F1
#
_entry.id   AF-A0A0K8P7D0-F1
#
_cell.length_a   1.000
_cell.length_b   1.000
_cell.length_c   1.000
_cell.angle_alpha   90.00
_cell.angle_beta   90.00
_cell.angle_gamma   90.00
#
_symmetry.space_group_name_H-M   'P 1'
#
loop_
_entity.id
_entity.type
_entity.pdbx_description
1 polymer ?
#
loop_
_entity_poly.entity_id
_entity_poly.type
_entity_poly.pdbx_seq_one_letter_code
_entity_poly.pdbx_strand_id
1 'polypeptide(L)'
;MLIAVWILTLLGLALWSAAAWGLHAVLSIDPARLQDLKPWLETLPYRDLLERWVPGWQALLGLAIDLTQSLLAWVGHAAPWLVAAVWALGCLGLLATAGLASLAIVLIRRGMRASDEQRRLRAAT
;
A
#
# COMPACT_ATOMS: atom_id res chain seq x y z
N MET A 1 -10.51 -23.67 8.74
CA MET A 1 -9.13 -23.12 8.74
C MET A 1 -8.72 -22.60 7.36
N LEU A 2 -8.70 -23.40 6.29
CA LEU A 2 -8.32 -22.94 4.94
C LEU A 2 -9.14 -21.74 4.45
N ILE A 3 -10.47 -21.77 4.60
CA ILE A 3 -11.36 -20.64 4.25
C ILE A 3 -11.02 -19.38 5.05
N ALA A 4 -10.68 -19.49 6.34
CA ALA A 4 -10.33 -18.33 7.16
C ALA A 4 -9.01 -17.68 6.71
N VAL A 5 -8.02 -18.48 6.28
CA VAL A 5 -6.76 -17.97 5.70
C VAL A 5 -7.07 -17.15 4.46
N TRP A 6 -7.86 -17.69 3.53
CA TRP A 6 -8.22 -16.99 2.29
C TRP A 6 -9.06 -15.73 2.53
N ILE A 7 -9.98 -15.73 3.50
CA ILE A 7 -10.75 -14.53 3.87
C ILE A 7 -9.81 -13.44 4.38
N LEU A 8 -8.88 -13.76 5.28
CA LEU A 8 -7.89 -12.81 5.79
C LEU A 8 -6.98 -12.29 4.68
N THR A 9 -6.54 -13.16 3.77
CA THR A 9 -5.73 -12.77 2.61
C THR A 9 -6.49 -11.80 1.70
N LEU A 10 -7.76 -12.09 1.39
CA LEU A 10 -8.59 -11.22 0.57
C LEU A 10 -8.84 -9.85 1.23
N LEU A 11 -9.06 -9.84 2.55
CA LEU A 11 -9.18 -8.58 3.31
C LEU A 11 -7.89 -7.77 3.26
N GLY A 12 -6.74 -8.42 3.46
CA GLY A 12 -5.43 -7.78 3.33
C GLY A 12 -5.19 -7.25 1.91
N LEU A 13 -5.59 -8.02 0.88
CA LEU A 13 -5.47 -7.62 -0.51
C LEU A 13 -6.35 -6.42 -0.85
N ALA A 14 -7.57 -6.38 -0.30
CA ALA A 14 -8.50 -5.27 -0.46
C ALA A 14 -7.97 -4.00 0.20
N LEU A 15 -7.44 -4.11 1.43
CA LEU A 15 -6.82 -2.98 2.14
C LEU A 15 -5.57 -2.47 1.41
N TRP A 16 -4.74 -3.39 0.93
CA TRP A 16 -3.54 -3.06 0.15
C TRP A 16 -3.89 -2.38 -1.17
N SER A 17 -4.91 -2.88 -1.86
CA SER A 17 -5.41 -2.28 -3.11
C SER A 17 -6.00 -0.89 -2.86
N ALA A 18 -6.76 -0.71 -1.77
CA ALA A 18 -7.28 0.60 -1.37
C ALA A 18 -6.16 1.59 -1.04
N ALA A 19 -5.09 1.14 -0.36
CA ALA A 19 -3.93 1.96 -0.07
C ALA A 19 -3.15 2.36 -1.34
N ALA A 20 -2.94 1.41 -2.26
CA ALA A 20 -2.27 1.67 -3.54
C ALA A 20 -3.07 2.63 -4.43
N TRP A 21 -4.39 2.47 -4.47
CA TRP A 21 -5.30 3.39 -5.17
C TRP A 21 -5.38 4.75 -4.49
N GLY A 22 -5.36 4.82 -3.16
CA GLY A 22 -5.28 6.08 -2.42
C GLY A 22 -4.00 6.85 -2.72
N LEU A 23 -2.86 6.13 -2.78
CA LEU A 23 -1.59 6.71 -3.18
C LEU A 23 -1.61 7.19 -4.64
N HIS A 24 -2.22 6.41 -5.55
CA HIS A 24 -2.42 6.81 -6.94
C HIS A 24 -3.30 8.05 -7.06
N ALA A 25 -4.41 8.12 -6.31
CA ALA A 25 -5.30 9.27 -6.31
C ALA A 25 -4.58 10.55 -5.89
N VAL A 26 -3.74 10.48 -4.84
CA VAL A 26 -2.89 11.60 -4.39
C VAL A 26 -1.87 11.99 -5.46
N LEU A 27 -1.21 11.02 -6.09
CA LEU A 27 -0.23 11.26 -7.16
C LEU A 27 -0.86 11.73 -8.48
N SER A 28 -2.16 11.50 -8.69
CA SER A 28 -2.92 11.93 -9.86
C SER A 28 -3.47 13.35 -9.74
N ILE A 29 -3.29 14.00 -8.57
CA ILE A 29 -3.65 15.41 -8.41
C ILE A 29 -2.76 16.24 -9.34
N ASP A 30 -3.42 17.00 -10.21
CA ASP A 30 -2.76 17.80 -11.23
C ASP A 30 -1.81 18.84 -10.58
N PRO A 31 -0.50 18.81 -10.90
CA PRO A 31 0.44 19.80 -10.39
C PRO A 31 0.09 21.23 -10.80
N ALA A 32 -0.68 21.45 -11.87
CA ALA A 32 -1.16 22.78 -12.25
C ALA A 32 -2.11 23.38 -11.19
N ARG A 33 -2.95 22.56 -10.54
CA ARG A 33 -3.82 23.03 -9.44
C ARG A 33 -3.04 23.44 -8.19
N LEU A 34 -1.83 22.91 -7.99
CA LEU A 34 -0.95 23.32 -6.90
C LEU A 34 -0.31 24.71 -7.18
N GLN A 35 -0.17 25.11 -8.44
CA GLN A 35 0.32 26.45 -8.79
C GLN A 35 -0.75 27.53 -8.52
N ASP A 36 -2.03 27.21 -8.71
CA ASP A 36 -3.14 28.09 -8.37
C ASP A 36 -3.33 28.28 -6.85
N LEU A 37 -2.76 27.40 -6.02
CA LEU A 37 -2.74 27.58 -4.56
C LEU A 37 -1.78 28.68 -4.10
N LYS A 38 -0.72 28.96 -4.86
CA LYS A 38 0.29 29.97 -4.51
C LYS A 38 -0.30 31.37 -4.31
N PRO A 39 -1.14 31.91 -5.21
CA PRO A 39 -1.83 33.19 -4.96
C PRO A 39 -2.88 33.10 -3.84
N TRP A 40 -3.48 31.93 -3.60
CA TRP A 40 -4.41 31.73 -2.48
C TRP A 40 -3.71 31.79 -1.12
N LEU A 41 -2.47 31.29 -1.05
CA LEU A 41 -1.62 31.39 0.13
C LEU A 41 -1.24 32.85 0.45
N GLU A 42 -1.13 33.71 -0.56
CA GLU A 42 -0.87 35.13 -0.38
C GLU A 42 -2.07 35.89 0.23
N THR A 43 -3.28 35.35 0.07
CA THR A 43 -4.53 35.92 0.63
C THR A 43 -4.93 35.39 2.01
N LEU A 44 -4.08 34.58 2.66
CA LEU A 44 -4.39 33.99 3.98
C LEU A 44 -4.51 35.05 5.09
N PRO A 45 -5.65 35.14 5.79
CA PRO A 45 -5.89 36.17 6.82
C PRO A 45 -5.00 36.04 8.07
N TYR A 46 -4.28 34.92 8.24
CA TYR A 46 -3.40 34.65 9.38
C TYR A 46 -1.91 34.71 9.06
N ARG A 47 -1.52 35.28 7.90
CA ARG A 47 -0.13 35.38 7.43
C ARG A 47 0.81 35.96 8.48
N ASP A 48 0.41 37.05 9.13
CA ASP A 48 1.24 37.75 10.13
C ASP A 48 1.46 36.92 11.40
N LEU A 49 0.52 36.03 11.71
CA LEU A 49 0.63 35.10 12.84
C LEU A 49 1.62 33.98 12.50
N LEU A 50 1.59 33.46 11.27
CA LEU A 50 2.56 32.46 10.79
C LEU A 50 3.97 33.04 10.68
N GLU A 51 4.13 34.26 10.18
CA GLU A 51 5.43 34.91 10.03
C GLU A 51 6.14 35.13 11.38
N ARG A 52 5.37 35.36 12.47
CA ARG A 52 5.93 35.45 13.83
C ARG A 52 6.40 34.12 14.39
N TRP A 53 5.71 33.03 14.06
CA TRP A 53 6.05 31.71 14.56
C TRP A 53 7.16 31.04 13.72
N VAL A 54 7.16 31.26 12.41
CA VAL A 54 8.13 30.70 11.47
C VAL A 54 8.52 31.78 10.45
N PRO A 55 9.56 32.58 10.75
CA PRO A 55 10.07 33.59 9.82
C PRO A 55 10.55 32.92 8.53
N GLY A 56 10.09 33.39 7.36
CA GLY A 56 10.48 32.80 6.08
C GLY A 56 9.78 31.49 5.71
N TRP A 57 8.67 31.16 6.39
CA TRP A 57 7.84 30.00 6.07
C TRP A 57 7.40 29.94 4.59
N GLN A 58 7.20 31.11 3.95
CA GLN A 58 6.84 31.19 2.53
C GLN A 58 7.94 30.65 1.62
N ALA A 59 9.20 30.91 1.93
CA ALA A 59 10.34 30.38 1.16
C ALA A 59 10.47 28.87 1.34
N LEU A 60 10.26 28.36 2.56
CA LEU A 60 10.23 26.92 2.85
C LEU A 60 9.07 26.21 2.13
N LEU A 61 7.89 26.82 2.11
CA LEU A 61 6.74 26.30 1.37
C LEU A 61 6.96 26.35 -0.14
N GLY A 62 7.53 27.44 -0.67
CA GLY A 62 7.92 27.53 -2.07
C GLY A 62 8.91 26.42 -2.45
N LEU A 63 9.93 26.19 -1.63
CA LEU A 63 10.94 25.17 -1.84
C LEU A 63 10.35 23.75 -1.71
N ALA A 64 9.45 23.53 -0.75
CA ALA A 64 8.72 22.28 -0.60
C ALA A 64 7.79 22.02 -1.80
N ILE A 65 7.10 23.04 -2.31
CA ILE A 65 6.26 22.95 -3.50
C ILE A 65 7.12 22.66 -4.74
N ASP A 66 8.24 23.37 -4.94
CA ASP A 66 9.13 23.14 -6.09
C ASP A 66 9.78 21.76 -6.04
N LEU A 67 10.20 21.29 -4.86
CA LEU A 67 10.70 19.93 -4.68
C LEU A 67 9.61 18.90 -4.95
N THR A 68 8.40 19.12 -4.45
CA THR A 68 7.25 18.24 -4.69
C THR A 68 6.87 18.23 -6.16
N GLN A 69 6.91 19.36 -6.87
CA GLN A 69 6.66 19.46 -8.31
C GLN A 69 7.76 18.83 -9.14
N SER A 70 9.03 18.97 -8.73
CA SER A 70 10.17 18.32 -9.39
C SER A 70 10.09 16.80 -9.22
N LEU A 71 9.76 16.34 -8.02
CA LEU A 71 9.44 14.94 -7.73
C LEU A 71 8.22 14.47 -8.52
N LEU A 72 7.14 15.24 -8.59
CA LEU A 72 5.93 14.89 -9.35
C LEU A 72 6.14 14.93 -10.86
N ALA A 73 7.03 15.77 -11.39
CA ALA A 73 7.36 15.79 -12.81
C ALA A 73 8.19 14.56 -13.18
N TRP A 74 9.13 14.17 -12.31
CA TRP A 74 9.93 12.95 -12.47
C TRP A 74 9.09 11.68 -12.26
N VAL A 75 8.26 11.68 -11.22
CA VAL A 75 7.34 10.58 -10.89
C VAL A 75 6.18 10.55 -11.88
N GLY A 76 5.66 11.65 -12.41
CA GLY A 76 4.51 11.67 -13.33
C GLY A 76 4.71 10.83 -14.60
N HIS A 77 5.95 10.63 -15.03
CA HIS A 77 6.28 9.74 -16.14
C HIS A 77 6.37 8.25 -15.75
N ALA A 78 6.71 7.95 -14.49
CA ALA A 78 6.88 6.60 -13.95
C ALA A 78 5.80 6.20 -12.93
N ALA A 79 4.88 7.08 -12.58
CA ALA A 79 3.88 6.97 -11.52
C ALA A 79 2.96 5.77 -11.71
N PRO A 80 2.36 5.55 -12.91
CA PRO A 80 1.55 4.35 -13.11
C PRO A 80 2.38 3.08 -12.99
N TRP A 81 3.66 3.09 -13.40
CA TRP A 81 4.55 1.92 -13.32
C TRP A 81 5.02 1.63 -11.90
N LEU A 82 5.35 2.65 -11.11
CA LEU A 82 5.75 2.50 -9.70
C LEU A 82 4.59 2.01 -8.85
N VAL A 83 3.41 2.59 -9.01
CA VAL A 83 2.20 2.13 -8.32
C VAL A 83 1.85 0.71 -8.74
N ALA A 84 1.92 0.39 -10.05
CA ALA A 84 1.68 -0.96 -10.54
C ALA A 84 2.72 -1.96 -10.02
N ALA A 85 4.00 -1.59 -9.96
CA ALA A 85 5.07 -2.46 -9.46
C ALA A 85 4.91 -2.73 -7.96
N VAL A 86 4.65 -1.70 -7.16
CA VAL A 86 4.39 -1.83 -5.71
C VAL A 86 3.13 -2.64 -5.45
N TRP A 87 2.08 -2.42 -6.23
CA TRP A 87 0.83 -3.19 -6.13
C TRP A 87 1.06 -4.66 -6.50
N ALA A 88 1.76 -4.93 -7.61
CA ALA A 88 2.07 -6.28 -8.07
C ALA A 88 2.95 -7.04 -7.08
N LEU A 89 3.97 -6.39 -6.51
CA LEU A 89 4.81 -6.95 -5.45
C LEU A 89 4.00 -7.32 -4.20
N GLY A 90 3.10 -6.43 -3.75
CA GLY A 90 2.24 -6.72 -2.61
C GLY A 90 1.25 -7.85 -2.86
N CYS A 91 0.63 -7.91 -4.04
CA CYS A 91 -0.23 -9.03 -4.44
C CYS A 91 0.53 -10.36 -4.49
N LEU A 92 1.73 -10.36 -5.09
CA LEU A 92 2.58 -11.55 -5.15
C LEU A 92 2.97 -12.03 -3.76
N GLY A 93 3.37 -11.14 -2.85
CA GLY A 93 3.73 -11.49 -1.48
C GLY A 93 2.56 -12.09 -0.69
N LEU A 94 1.37 -11.48 -0.78
CA LEU A 94 0.16 -11.96 -0.11
C LEU A 94 -0.33 -13.30 -0.67
N LEU A 95 -0.29 -13.48 -1.99
CA LEU A 95 -0.65 -14.75 -2.64
C LEU A 95 0.37 -15.86 -2.35
N ALA A 96 1.66 -15.53 -2.35
CA ALA A 96 2.72 -16.49 -2.03
C ALA A 96 2.60 -17.00 -0.59
N THR A 97 2.39 -16.09 0.38
CA THR A 97 2.21 -16.47 1.78
C THR A 97 0.95 -17.30 2.00
N ALA A 98 -0.19 -16.91 1.41
CA ALA A 98 -1.43 -17.68 1.48
C ALA A 98 -1.32 -19.05 0.80
N GLY A 99 -0.63 -19.11 -0.33
CA GLY A 99 -0.32 -20.34 -1.07
C GLY A 99 0.53 -21.30 -0.24
N LEU A 100 1.62 -20.81 0.36
CA LEU A 100 2.50 -21.59 1.23
C LEU A 100 1.76 -22.10 2.48
N ALA A 101 0.97 -21.25 3.13
CA ALA A 101 0.15 -21.64 4.28
C ALA A 101 -0.87 -22.72 3.90
N SER A 102 -1.50 -22.60 2.72
CA SER A 102 -2.44 -23.60 2.20
C SER A 102 -1.75 -24.94 1.92
N LEU A 103 -0.57 -24.90 1.30
CA LEU A 103 0.26 -26.07 1.02
C LEU A 103 0.65 -26.80 2.31
N ALA A 104 1.14 -26.07 3.32
CA ALA A 104 1.50 -26.62 4.61
C ALA A 104 0.31 -27.32 5.28
N ILE A 105 -0.87 -26.69 5.30
CA ILE A 105 -2.09 -27.27 5.87
C ILE A 105 -2.48 -28.57 5.14
N VAL A 106 -2.40 -28.60 3.81
CA VAL A 106 -2.73 -29.79 3.01
C VAL A 106 -1.76 -30.92 3.29
N LEU A 107 -0.45 -30.63 3.35
CA LEU A 107 0.58 -31.63 3.64
C LEU A 107 0.41 -32.22 5.06
N ILE A 108 0.18 -31.38 6.06
CA ILE A 108 -0.09 -31.82 7.44
C ILE A 108 -1.34 -32.70 7.50
N ARG A 109 -2.43 -32.29 6.84
CA ARG A 109 -3.68 -33.08 6.78
C ARG A 109 -3.48 -34.44 6.11
N ARG A 110 -2.68 -34.50 5.04
CA ARG A 110 -2.34 -35.76 4.36
C ARG A 110 -1.52 -36.68 5.27
N GLY A 111 -0.52 -36.13 5.97
CA GLY A 111 0.30 -36.86 6.92
C GLY A 111 -0.52 -37.50 8.06
N MET A 112 -1.40 -36.72 8.69
CA MET A 112 -2.25 -37.23 9.79
C MET A 112 -3.17 -38.38 9.33
N ARG A 113 -3.78 -38.26 8.13
CA ARG A 113 -4.65 -39.32 7.58
C ARG A 113 -3.89 -40.62 7.32
N ALA A 114 -2.68 -40.54 6.76
CA ALA A 114 -1.84 -41.70 6.49
C ALA A 114 -1.42 -42.41 7.80
N SER A 115 -1.09 -41.65 8.84
CA SER A 115 -0.76 -42.20 10.15
C SER A 115 -1.96 -42.87 10.85
N ASP A 116 -3.16 -42.30 10.74
CA ASP A 116 -4.39 -42.89 11.28
C ASP A 116 -4.75 -44.21 10.60
N GLU A 117 -4.58 -44.29 9.27
CA GLU A 117 -4.83 -45.51 8.50
C GLU A 117 -3.88 -46.65 8.91
N GLN A 118 -2.59 -46.35 9.09
CA GLN A 118 -1.63 -47.32 9.63
C GLN A 118 -1.97 -47.78 11.06
N ARG A 119 -2.45 -46.88 11.93
CA ARG A 119 -2.91 -47.25 13.28
C ARG A 119 -4.09 -48.20 13.24
N ARG A 120 -5.08 -47.96 12.36
CA ARG A 120 -6.25 -48.84 12.22
C ARG A 120 -5.87 -50.23 11.73
N LEU A 121 -4.98 -50.32 10.75
CA LEU A 121 -4.48 -51.59 10.23
C LEU A 121 -3.75 -52.40 11.32
N ARG A 122 -2.92 -51.75 12.14
CA ARG A 122 -2.23 -52.40 13.27
C ARG A 122 -3.16 -52.85 14.40
N ALA A 123 -4.31 -52.21 14.58
CA ALA A 123 -5.29 -52.60 15.59
C ALA A 123 -6.19 -53.76 15.13
N ALA A 124 -6.19 -54.07 13.83
CA ALA A 124 -7.01 -55.12 13.22
C ALA A 124 -6.25 -56.45 13.02
N THR A 125 -4.94 -56.45 13.24
CA THR A 125 -4.04 -57.62 13.22
C THR A 125 -3.69 -58.05 14.64
#